data_AF-D4DW07-F1
#
_entry.id   AF-D4DW07-F1
#
_cell.length_a   1.000
_cell.length_b   1.000
_cell.length_c   1.000
_cell.angle_alpha   90.00
_cell.angle_beta   90.00
_cell.angle_gamma   90.00
#
_symmetry.space_group_name_H-M   'P 1'
#
loop_
_entity.id
_entity.type
_entity.pdbx_description
1 polymer ?
#
loop_
_entity_poly.entity_id
_entity_poly.type
_entity_poly.pdbx_seq_one_letter_code
_entity_poly.pdbx_strand_id
1 'polypeptide(L)'
;SLGLVLSSQRPSELSPTVLSQCNSYLLHRISNDRDQELVQKLVPDNLRGLLRDLPSLPSRNAILLGWASELPVLVQMNALPEHHRPKSDDPDFWAVWSGEGLRPNPDGGLQERDVDWNKIANDWQQNNE
;
A
#
# COMPACT_ATOMS: atom_id res chain seq x y z
N SER A 1 -11.11 -13.61 -18.82
CA SER A 1 -11.70 -12.63 -17.89
C SER A 1 -10.61 -11.65 -17.50
N LEU A 2 -10.83 -10.34 -17.67
CA LEU A 2 -9.88 -9.33 -17.22
C LEU A 2 -10.31 -8.84 -15.83
N GLY A 3 -9.40 -8.87 -14.87
CA GLY A 3 -9.61 -8.34 -13.53
C GLY A 3 -8.71 -7.14 -13.28
N LEU A 4 -9.24 -6.11 -12.62
CA LEU A 4 -8.48 -4.95 -12.17
C LEU A 4 -8.52 -4.90 -10.65
N VAL A 5 -7.36 -4.71 -10.04
CA VAL A 5 -7.25 -4.42 -8.60
C VAL A 5 -6.70 -3.01 -8.45
N LEU A 6 -7.44 -2.18 -7.72
CA LEU A 6 -7.03 -0.83 -7.36
C LEU A 6 -6.72 -0.80 -5.87
N SER A 7 -5.56 -0.28 -5.52
CA SER A 7 -5.13 -0.10 -4.13
C SER A 7 -4.70 1.35 -3.93
N SER A 8 -5.22 1.98 -2.88
CA SER A 8 -4.86 3.35 -2.49
C SER A 8 -4.96 3.51 -0.98
N GLN A 9 -4.09 4.35 -0.42
CA GLN A 9 -4.17 4.80 0.98
C GLN A 9 -5.13 6.00 1.15
N ARG A 10 -5.47 6.67 0.04
CA ARG A 10 -6.36 7.84 -0.01
C ARG A 10 -7.41 7.62 -1.10
N PRO A 11 -8.46 6.83 -0.84
CA PRO A 11 -9.48 6.55 -1.83
C PRO A 11 -10.17 7.81 -2.36
N SER A 12 -10.25 8.90 -1.58
CA SER A 12 -10.83 10.19 -2.04
C SER A 12 -10.03 10.91 -3.13
N GLU A 13 -8.80 10.49 -3.40
CA GLU A 13 -7.99 11.00 -4.52
C GLU A 13 -8.22 10.18 -5.81
N LEU A 14 -8.94 9.06 -5.74
CA LEU A 14 -9.30 8.26 -6.90
C LEU A 14 -10.52 8.83 -7.61
N SER A 15 -10.55 8.66 -8.94
CA SER A 15 -11.69 9.07 -9.76
C SER A 15 -12.98 8.37 -9.31
N PRO A 16 -14.06 9.12 -9.00
CA PRO A 16 -15.35 8.53 -8.66
C PRO A 16 -15.90 7.61 -9.74
N THR A 17 -15.60 7.89 -11.02
CA THR A 17 -16.00 7.06 -12.15
C THR A 17 -15.33 5.69 -12.11
N VAL A 18 -14.07 5.62 -11.68
CA VAL A 18 -13.36 4.34 -11.55
C VAL A 18 -13.90 3.55 -10.35
N LEU A 19 -14.12 4.24 -9.22
CA LEU A 19 -14.69 3.63 -8.02
C LEU A 19 -16.10 3.09 -8.25
N SER A 20 -16.94 3.77 -9.05
CA SER A 20 -18.29 3.29 -9.36
C SER A 20 -18.33 2.02 -10.20
N GLN A 21 -17.24 1.66 -10.87
CA GLN A 21 -17.10 0.38 -11.59
C GLN A 21 -16.58 -0.75 -10.68
N CYS A 22 -16.16 -0.44 -9.45
CA CYS A 22 -15.71 -1.43 -8.50
C CYS A 22 -16.91 -2.09 -7.80
N ASN A 23 -17.04 -3.41 -7.99
CA ASN A 23 -18.14 -4.18 -7.40
C ASN A 23 -17.75 -4.92 -6.12
N SER A 24 -16.45 -4.97 -5.80
CA SER A 24 -15.91 -5.65 -4.62
C SER A 24 -14.91 -4.74 -3.92
N TYR A 25 -14.93 -4.71 -2.59
CA TYR A 25 -14.06 -3.86 -1.79
C TYR A 25 -13.43 -4.65 -0.66
N LEU A 26 -12.15 -4.40 -0.43
CA LEU A 26 -11.42 -4.86 0.75
C LEU A 26 -10.95 -3.61 1.50
N LEU A 27 -11.69 -3.25 2.55
CA LEU A 27 -11.48 -2.00 3.28
C LEU A 27 -10.62 -2.24 4.51
N HIS A 28 -9.39 -1.73 4.49
CA HIS A 28 -8.54 -1.67 5.67
C HIS A 28 -8.95 -0.51 6.59
N ARG A 29 -8.21 -0.32 7.69
CA ARG A 29 -8.38 0.84 8.57
C ARG A 29 -8.27 2.14 7.78
N ILE A 30 -9.32 2.96 7.83
CA ILE A 30 -9.37 4.31 7.26
C ILE A 30 -9.70 5.27 8.39
N SER A 31 -8.78 6.19 8.69
CA SER A 31 -8.93 7.16 9.78
C SER A 31 -9.30 8.56 9.29
N ASN A 32 -9.10 8.86 8.01
CA ASN A 32 -9.41 10.16 7.42
C ASN A 32 -10.92 10.29 7.17
N ASP A 33 -11.53 11.40 7.61
CA ASP A 33 -12.99 11.61 7.50
C ASP A 33 -13.47 11.66 6.05
N ARG A 34 -12.73 12.31 5.16
CA ARG A 34 -13.09 12.44 3.74
C ARG A 34 -13.08 11.09 3.03
N ASP A 35 -12.13 10.24 3.37
CA ASP A 35 -12.05 8.87 2.85
C ASP A 35 -13.19 8.00 3.40
N GLN A 36 -13.52 8.10 4.69
CA GLN A 36 -14.66 7.40 5.28
C GLN A 36 -15.98 7.82 4.63
N GLU A 37 -16.20 9.11 4.39
CA GLU A 37 -17.39 9.62 3.71
C GLU A 37 -17.52 9.10 2.28
N LEU A 38 -16.41 9.03 1.54
CA LEU A 38 -16.42 8.47 0.19
C LEU A 38 -16.85 7.01 0.22
N VAL A 39 -16.23 6.21 1.10
CA VAL A 39 -16.49 4.77 1.21
C VAL A 39 -17.94 4.52 1.65
N GLN A 40 -18.48 5.32 2.56
CA GLN A 40 -19.90 5.23 2.96
C GLN A 40 -20.89 5.52 1.82
N LYS A 41 -20.49 6.29 0.79
CA LYS A 41 -21.30 6.54 -0.41
C LYS A 41 -21.23 5.41 -1.44
N LEU A 42 -20.16 4.61 -1.39
CA LEU A 42 -19.94 3.49 -2.33
C LEU A 42 -20.65 2.20 -1.89
N VAL A 43 -21.05 2.10 -0.62
CA VAL A 43 -21.71 0.92 -0.07
C VAL A 43 -23.19 1.18 0.22
N PRO A 44 -24.03 0.13 0.23
CA PRO A 44 -25.43 0.23 0.64
C PRO A 44 -25.62 0.79 2.06
N ASP A 45 -26.70 1.54 2.28
CA ASP A 45 -26.96 2.28 3.53
C ASP A 45 -27.02 1.39 4.78
N ASN A 46 -27.48 0.15 4.66
CA ASN A 46 -27.53 -0.82 5.75
C ASN A 46 -26.14 -1.21 6.27
N LEU A 47 -25.07 -0.97 5.50
CA LEU A 47 -23.68 -1.26 5.88
C LEU A 47 -22.96 -0.08 6.54
N ARG A 48 -23.55 1.11 6.53
CA ARG A 48 -22.93 2.32 7.08
C ARG A 48 -22.60 2.19 8.57
N GLY A 49 -23.40 1.44 9.33
CA GLY A 49 -23.15 1.19 10.75
C GLY A 49 -21.81 0.47 10.97
N LEU A 50 -21.56 -0.59 10.20
CA LEU A 50 -20.31 -1.35 10.23
C LEU A 50 -19.11 -0.48 9.81
N LEU A 51 -19.30 0.42 8.84
CA LEU A 51 -18.22 1.29 8.36
C LEU A 51 -17.80 2.36 9.38
N ARG A 52 -18.59 2.65 10.42
CA ARG A 52 -18.18 3.56 11.49
C ARG A 52 -17.00 3.02 12.31
N ASP A 53 -16.80 1.71 12.29
CA ASP A 53 -15.71 1.05 13.01
C ASP A 53 -14.41 0.97 12.19
N LEU A 54 -14.42 1.43 10.92
CA LEU A 54 -13.23 1.46 10.06
C LEU A 54 -12.00 2.10 10.74
N PRO A 55 -12.09 3.23 11.47
CA PRO A 55 -10.92 3.83 12.12
C PRO A 55 -10.32 2.95 13.23
N SER A 56 -11.14 2.10 13.84
CA SER A 56 -10.78 1.25 14.97
C SER A 56 -10.31 -0.15 14.55
N LEU A 57 -10.32 -0.46 13.26
CA LEU A 57 -9.85 -1.76 12.76
C LEU A 57 -8.40 -2.03 13.16
N PRO A 58 -8.09 -3.20 13.74
CA PRO A 58 -6.71 -3.55 14.05
C PRO A 58 -5.87 -3.73 12.79
N SER A 59 -4.55 -3.60 12.92
CA SER A 59 -3.62 -3.94 11.84
C SER A 59 -3.89 -5.35 11.30
N ARG A 60 -3.69 -5.52 9.99
CA ARG A 60 -3.97 -6.76 9.24
C ARG A 60 -5.44 -7.17 9.17
N ASN A 61 -6.37 -6.40 9.71
CA ASN A 61 -7.80 -6.65 9.51
C ASN A 61 -8.35 -5.79 8.36
N ALA A 62 -9.39 -6.30 7.72
CA ALA A 62 -10.15 -5.59 6.70
C ALA A 62 -11.61 -6.06 6.67
N ILE A 63 -12.48 -5.24 6.12
CA ILE A 63 -13.87 -5.60 5.85
C ILE A 63 -13.97 -5.94 4.35
N LEU A 64 -14.38 -7.16 4.03
CA LEU A 64 -14.68 -7.62 2.68
C LEU A 64 -16.17 -7.45 2.40
N LEU A 65 -16.50 -6.82 1.27
CA LEU A 65 -17.89 -6.59 0.86
C LEU A 65 -18.02 -6.48 -0.68
N GLY A 66 -19.26 -6.40 -1.14
CA GLY A 66 -19.59 -6.37 -2.57
C GLY A 66 -19.69 -7.78 -3.15
N TRP A 67 -19.42 -7.96 -4.44
CA TRP A 67 -19.59 -9.25 -5.12
C TRP A 67 -18.67 -10.36 -4.61
N ALA A 68 -17.63 -10.00 -3.87
CA ALA A 68 -16.73 -10.95 -3.23
C ALA A 68 -17.37 -11.68 -2.02
N SER A 69 -18.49 -11.20 -1.47
CA SER A 69 -19.18 -11.85 -0.35
C SER A 69 -20.65 -11.42 -0.24
N GLU A 70 -21.56 -12.37 0.03
CA GLU A 70 -23.00 -12.09 0.19
C GLU A 70 -23.30 -11.18 1.38
N LEU A 71 -22.48 -11.25 2.42
CA LEU A 71 -22.54 -10.40 3.61
C LEU A 71 -21.18 -9.74 3.85
N PRO A 72 -21.12 -8.58 4.51
CA PRO A 72 -19.83 -8.03 4.93
C PRO A 72 -19.14 -8.97 5.92
N VAL A 73 -17.87 -9.26 5.67
CA VAL A 73 -17.08 -10.16 6.53
C VAL A 73 -15.82 -9.43 7.00
N LEU A 74 -15.57 -9.48 8.31
CA LEU A 74 -14.28 -9.08 8.87
C LEU A 74 -13.26 -10.19 8.58
N VAL A 75 -12.21 -9.86 7.84
CA VAL A 75 -11.16 -10.79 7.43
C VAL A 75 -9.80 -10.36 7.98
N GLN A 76 -8.95 -11.35 8.28
CA GLN A 76 -7.57 -11.12 8.71
C GLN A 76 -6.60 -11.54 7.61
N MET A 77 -5.66 -10.67 7.27
CA MET A 77 -4.66 -10.93 6.25
C MET A 77 -3.61 -11.91 6.76
N ASN A 78 -3.34 -12.95 5.95
CA ASN A 78 -2.29 -13.92 6.23
C ASN A 78 -0.90 -13.28 6.21
N ALA A 79 0.00 -13.81 7.04
CA ALA A 79 1.41 -13.44 6.95
C ALA A 79 2.04 -14.15 5.74
N LEU A 80 2.78 -13.40 4.92
CA LEU A 80 3.52 -14.00 3.82
C LEU A 80 4.80 -14.69 4.36
N PRO A 81 5.17 -15.87 3.82
CA PRO A 81 6.49 -16.44 4.01
C PRO A 81 7.57 -15.42 3.63
N GLU A 82 8.72 -15.47 4.30
CA GLU A 82 9.80 -14.48 4.14
C GLU A 82 10.23 -14.30 2.68
N HIS A 83 10.34 -15.40 1.94
CA HIS A 83 10.70 -15.40 0.51
C HIS A 83 9.64 -14.80 -0.43
N HIS A 84 8.42 -14.58 0.04
CA HIS A 84 7.33 -13.95 -0.72
C HIS A 84 7.05 -12.50 -0.29
N ARG A 85 7.73 -11.99 0.75
CA ARG A 85 7.52 -10.62 1.20
C ARG A 85 8.13 -9.63 0.20
N PRO A 86 7.46 -8.50 -0.07
CA PRO A 86 8.08 -7.43 -0.82
C PRO A 86 9.31 -6.91 -0.07
N LYS A 87 10.31 -6.41 -0.80
CA LYS A 87 11.44 -5.67 -0.21
C LYS A 87 10.96 -4.29 0.22
N SER A 88 10.29 -4.21 1.38
CA SER A 88 9.73 -2.98 1.92
C SER A 88 10.24 -2.64 3.32
N ASP A 89 11.30 -3.30 3.78
CA ASP A 89 11.93 -2.95 5.05
C ASP A 89 12.55 -1.55 4.93
N ASP A 90 12.40 -0.76 6.00
CA ASP A 90 13.02 0.57 6.05
C ASP A 90 14.54 0.41 5.90
N PRO A 91 15.19 1.21 5.04
CA PRO A 91 16.64 1.18 4.96
C PRO A 91 17.21 1.61 6.31
N ASP A 92 18.29 0.94 6.75
CA ASP A 92 19.02 1.34 7.95
C ASP A 92 19.80 2.63 7.66
N PHE A 93 19.06 3.74 7.73
CA PHE A 93 19.56 5.06 7.39
C PHE A 93 20.74 5.45 8.27
N TRP A 94 20.68 5.16 9.57
CA TRP A 94 21.74 5.53 10.50
C TRP A 94 23.02 4.75 10.24
N ALA A 95 22.94 3.44 10.02
CA ALA A 95 24.13 2.64 9.70
C ALA A 95 24.75 3.10 8.36
N VAL A 96 23.93 3.38 7.34
CA VAL A 96 24.45 3.87 6.05
C VAL A 96 25.07 5.26 6.19
N TRP A 97 24.45 6.19 6.93
CA TRP A 97 24.93 7.56 7.10
C TRP A 97 26.22 7.66 7.95
N SER A 98 26.33 6.83 8.99
CA SER A 98 27.51 6.77 9.87
C SER A 98 28.69 6.00 9.27
N GLY A 99 28.48 5.32 8.14
CA GLY A 99 29.49 4.47 7.49
C GLY A 99 29.59 3.06 8.07
N GLU A 100 28.92 2.76 9.18
CA GLU A 100 28.93 1.43 9.83
C GLU A 100 28.19 0.36 9.01
N GLY A 101 27.20 0.78 8.21
CA GLY A 101 26.42 -0.06 7.30
C GLY A 101 27.04 -0.23 5.91
N LEU A 102 28.23 0.32 5.66
CA LEU A 102 28.96 0.12 4.41
C LEU A 102 29.63 -1.25 4.46
N ARG A 103 29.48 -2.03 3.39
CA ARG A 103 30.19 -3.30 3.28
C ARG A 103 31.69 -2.99 3.15
N PRO A 104 32.59 -3.76 3.81
CA PRO A 104 34.01 -3.62 3.57
C PRO A 104 34.32 -4.05 2.13
N ASN A 105 35.15 -3.27 1.46
CA ASN A 105 35.74 -3.64 0.19
C ASN A 105 36.73 -4.81 0.40
N PRO A 106 37.09 -5.55 -0.65
CA PRO A 106 38.08 -6.64 -0.57
C PRO A 106 39.46 -6.21 -0.04
N ASP A 107 39.77 -4.91 -0.10
CA ASP A 107 41.00 -4.27 0.39
C ASP A 107 40.92 -3.81 1.87
N GLY A 108 39.77 -3.99 2.53
CA GLY A 108 39.53 -3.58 3.92
C GLY A 108 39.10 -2.11 4.07
N GLY A 109 38.96 -1.34 2.99
CA GLY A 109 38.36 -0.01 3.02
C GLY A 109 36.84 -0.06 3.17
N LEU A 110 36.21 1.03 3.64
CA LEU A 110 34.76 1.15 3.59
C LEU A 110 34.32 1.39 2.14
N GLN A 111 33.29 0.67 1.68
CA GLN A 111 32.75 0.86 0.34
C GLN A 111 32.10 2.25 0.21
N GLU A 112 32.75 3.16 -0.50
CA GLU A 112 32.14 4.45 -0.86
C GLU A 112 30.92 4.19 -1.76
N ARG A 113 29.76 4.71 -1.37
CA ARG A 113 28.60 4.77 -2.25
C ARG A 113 28.66 6.07 -3.03
N ASP A 114 29.49 6.11 -4.06
CA ASP A 114 29.44 7.21 -5.02
C ASP A 114 28.11 7.15 -5.76
N VAL A 115 27.35 8.25 -5.71
CA VAL A 115 26.02 8.33 -6.32
C VAL A 115 26.20 8.83 -7.73
N ASP A 116 26.04 7.94 -8.71
CA ASP A 116 26.01 8.33 -10.12
C ASP A 116 24.69 9.04 -10.45
N TRP A 117 24.69 10.34 -10.23
CA TRP A 117 23.55 11.22 -10.51
C TRP A 117 23.15 11.22 -11.99
N ASN A 118 24.09 11.01 -12.91
CA ASN A 118 23.79 10.95 -14.33
C ASN A 118 23.00 9.69 -14.66
N LYS A 119 23.42 8.54 -14.12
CA LYS A 119 22.68 7.28 -14.27
C LYS A 119 21.28 7.38 -13.69
N ILE A 120 21.14 7.92 -12.47
CA ILE A 120 19.81 8.08 -11.82
C ILE A 120 18.93 9.03 -12.63
N ALA A 121 19.47 10.17 -13.09
CA ALA A 121 18.74 11.13 -13.91
C ALA A 121 18.28 10.51 -15.24
N ASN A 122 19.14 9.73 -15.90
CA ASN A 122 18.79 9.03 -17.14
C ASN A 122 17.73 7.94 -16.91
N ASP A 123 17.84 7.14 -15.84
CA ASP A 123 16.84 6.12 -15.48
C ASP A 123 15.49 6.75 -15.16
N TRP A 124 15.46 7.94 -14.53
CA TRP A 124 14.22 8.66 -14.20
C TRP A 124 13.61 9.36 -15.40
N GLN A 125 14.45 9.79 -16.35
CA GLN A 125 13.98 10.47 -17.55
C GLN A 125 13.29 9.55 -18.55
N GLN A 126 13.32 8.21 -18.37
CA GLN A 126 12.73 7.18 -19.25
C GLN A 126 12.18 7.78 -20.55
N ASN A 127 13.09 8.12 -21.48
CA ASN A 127 12.70 8.30 -22.86
C ASN A 127 12.26 6.92 -23.33
N ASN A 128 10.96 6.67 -23.21
CA ASN A 128 10.29 5.59 -23.92
C ASN A 128 10.45 5.90 -25.42
N GLU A 129 11.46 5.31 -26.04
CA GLU A 129 11.40 4.91 -27.45
C GLU A 129 11.16 3.40 -27.52
#